data_AF-A0A4V3CAI3-F1
#
_entry.id   AF-A0A4V3CAI3-F1
#
_cell.length_a   1.000
_cell.length_b   1.000
_cell.length_c   1.000
_cell.angle_alpha   90.00
_cell.angle_beta   90.00
_cell.angle_gamma   90.00
#
_symmetry.space_group_name_H-M   'P 1'
#
loop_
_entity.id
_entity.type
_entity.pdbx_description
1 polymer ?
#
loop_
_entity_poly.entity_id
_entity_poly.type
_entity_poly.pdbx_seq_one_letter_code
_entity_poly.pdbx_strand_id
1 'polypeptide(L)'
;MRPKNARLVALVAAVAVAAVVIGGVVAYRQGPRDEQATAAPLTARPTPTPAVSKTTSTPVSTPTATPSGPAYTGRAEVTLKLSKLPKGRVPQIPYLVGREVRGGAGTDVTIPGTQQVFEFARLGEQVLAVVIKGNSTELMKIGITGEVERVPDVATVVTTEDETAAAYSAQPRRSDGANLRGGTVYAETGADAQVHKLELPKAWEVQVLAYAAGKVWFRASDKQDAAAWSLYTWTPGEATPTEIKTVTSPTALSPDATIAASRRVSGDYGTCSTVNEVATGKQLWRTCEYGVVGFTQDGSVAIGGPAYEDGYGPGETTALDAKTGNLLRKWNGATFLWTVVEDDQHFLMVVDDGPETPRGVIRCTIPTGACEQALPLTRTEVMLGK
;
A
#
# COMPACT_ATOMS: atom_id res chain seq x y z
N MET A 1 -54.98 14.77 1.74
CA MET A 1 -55.55 13.42 1.86
C MET A 1 -54.93 12.71 3.05
N ARG A 2 -55.74 12.34 4.05
CA ARG A 2 -55.42 11.35 5.10
C ARG A 2 -56.40 10.19 4.91
N PRO A 3 -55.91 8.95 4.98
CA PRO A 3 -56.32 8.01 6.04
C PRO A 3 -55.09 7.30 6.64
N LYS A 4 -54.91 7.12 7.96
CA LYS A 4 -55.63 6.31 8.97
C LYS A 4 -55.24 4.81 8.98
N ASN A 5 -54.76 4.40 10.17
CA ASN A 5 -54.88 3.07 10.81
C ASN A 5 -54.06 1.93 10.22
N ALA A 6 -53.63 0.91 10.95
CA ALA A 6 -53.40 0.65 12.37
C ALA A 6 -52.72 -0.73 12.41
N ARG A 7 -51.79 -0.89 13.36
CA ARG A 7 -51.42 -2.08 14.15
C ARG A 7 -51.84 -3.50 13.69
N LEU A 8 -50.90 -4.40 14.03
CA LEU A 8 -51.02 -5.82 14.46
C LEU A 8 -50.84 -6.91 13.37
N VAL A 9 -49.66 -7.54 13.35
CA VAL A 9 -49.50 -8.99 13.61
C VAL A 9 -48.18 -9.18 14.36
N ALA A 10 -48.23 -9.85 15.51
CA ALA A 10 -47.11 -10.24 16.35
C ALA A 10 -47.07 -11.77 16.48
N LEU A 11 -45.86 -12.31 16.73
CA LEU A 11 -45.52 -13.63 17.31
C LEU A 11 -45.82 -14.86 16.41
N VAL A 12 -44.97 -15.89 16.22
CA VAL A 12 -44.12 -16.75 17.09
C VAL A 12 -43.07 -17.42 16.13
N ALA A 13 -41.79 -17.66 16.41
CA ALA A 13 -41.27 -18.65 17.36
C ALA A 13 -39.75 -18.50 17.56
N ALA A 14 -39.32 -18.65 18.81
CA ALA A 14 -37.94 -18.79 19.26
C ALA A 14 -37.66 -20.24 19.66
N VAL A 15 -36.68 -20.90 19.03
CA VAL A 15 -35.87 -22.08 19.46
C VAL A 15 -34.72 -22.12 18.43
N ALA A 16 -33.40 -22.10 18.67
CA ALA A 16 -32.56 -22.59 19.75
C ALA A 16 -31.31 -21.70 19.91
N VAL A 17 -30.97 -21.39 21.17
CA VAL A 17 -29.60 -21.08 21.60
C VAL A 17 -29.18 -22.25 22.47
N ALA A 18 -28.21 -23.05 22.01
CA ALA A 18 -27.28 -23.81 22.85
C ALA A 18 -26.33 -24.60 21.93
N ALA A 19 -25.13 -24.07 21.68
CA ALA A 19 -23.86 -24.83 21.49
C ALA A 19 -22.77 -24.05 20.72
N VAL A 20 -22.37 -22.83 21.13
CA VAL A 20 -21.00 -22.31 20.85
C VAL A 20 -20.57 -21.31 21.94
N VAL A 21 -20.60 -21.70 23.23
CA VAL A 21 -20.09 -20.86 24.34
C VAL A 21 -18.89 -21.51 25.07
N ILE A 22 -18.39 -22.66 24.59
CA ILE A 22 -17.29 -23.39 25.28
C ILE A 22 -15.99 -23.49 24.43
N GLY A 23 -15.94 -22.85 23.25
CA GLY A 23 -14.72 -22.82 22.41
C GLY A 23 -13.85 -21.56 22.52
N GLY A 24 -14.34 -20.48 23.13
CA GLY A 24 -13.73 -19.15 23.04
C GLY A 24 -12.78 -18.74 24.17
N VAL A 25 -12.57 -19.59 25.18
CA VAL A 25 -11.86 -19.20 26.43
C VAL A 25 -10.43 -19.76 26.53
N VAL A 26 -9.95 -20.54 25.54
CA VAL A 26 -8.60 -21.16 25.61
C VAL A 26 -7.56 -20.50 24.69
N ALA A 27 -7.94 -19.56 23.81
CA ALA A 27 -6.98 -18.88 22.92
C ALA A 27 -6.45 -17.52 23.44
N TYR A 28 -6.89 -17.03 24.61
CA TYR A 28 -6.52 -15.70 25.13
C TYR A 28 -5.42 -15.73 26.22
N ARG A 29 -4.53 -16.73 26.22
CA ARG A 29 -3.48 -16.86 27.26
C ARG A 29 -2.05 -17.09 26.76
N GLN A 30 -1.75 -16.80 25.51
CA GLN A 30 -0.36 -16.80 25.03
C GLN A 30 0.05 -15.39 24.59
N GLY A 31 0.26 -14.51 25.59
CA GLY A 31 1.13 -13.35 25.41
C GLY A 31 2.60 -13.79 25.54
N PRO A 32 3.54 -13.11 24.87
CA PRO A 32 4.96 -13.42 24.97
C PRO A 32 5.43 -13.20 26.42
N ARG A 33 6.03 -14.24 27.01
CA ARG A 33 6.75 -14.12 28.28
C ARG A 33 8.17 -13.66 27.99
N ASP A 34 8.61 -12.64 28.73
CA ASP A 34 10.01 -12.32 28.92
C ASP A 34 10.72 -13.52 29.55
N GLU A 35 11.43 -14.30 28.75
CA GLU A 35 12.41 -15.25 29.29
C GLU A 35 13.71 -14.51 29.56
N GLN A 36 14.00 -14.39 30.85
CA GLN A 36 15.30 -14.00 31.38
C GLN A 36 16.37 -14.94 30.83
N ALA A 37 17.31 -14.33 30.10
CA ALA A 37 18.57 -14.93 29.70
C ALA A 37 19.27 -15.55 30.92
N THR A 38 19.25 -16.88 30.99
CA THR A 38 20.14 -17.64 31.88
C THR A 38 21.04 -18.47 30.98
N ALA A 39 22.26 -17.98 30.79
CA ALA A 39 23.31 -18.70 30.07
C ALA A 39 23.59 -20.05 30.75
N ALA A 40 23.37 -21.15 30.02
CA ALA A 40 23.82 -22.47 30.44
C ALA A 40 25.28 -22.69 29.97
N PRO A 41 26.13 -23.33 30.80
CA PRO A 41 27.56 -23.43 30.54
C PRO A 41 27.88 -24.47 29.45
N LEU A 42 28.90 -24.15 28.63
CA LEU A 42 29.48 -25.01 27.61
C LEU A 42 30.08 -26.28 28.23
N THR A 43 29.42 -27.42 28.08
CA THR A 43 30.01 -28.74 28.36
C THR A 43 30.73 -29.31 27.15
N ALA A 44 32.05 -29.42 27.32
CA ALA A 44 33.03 -30.35 26.74
C ALA A 44 32.68 -31.13 25.45
N ARG A 45 33.56 -30.88 24.47
CA ARG A 45 33.83 -31.62 23.23
C ARG A 45 34.23 -33.09 23.51
N PRO A 46 33.52 -34.10 22.96
CA PRO A 46 34.05 -35.45 22.89
C PRO A 46 34.87 -35.65 21.60
N THR A 47 36.04 -36.26 21.81
CA THR A 47 37.00 -36.74 20.80
C THR A 47 36.38 -37.84 19.92
N PRO A 48 36.60 -37.86 18.59
CA PRO A 48 36.08 -38.92 17.74
C PRO A 48 37.02 -40.15 17.75
N THR A 49 36.44 -41.34 17.93
CA THR A 49 37.06 -42.63 17.59
C THR A 49 36.40 -43.15 16.31
N PRO A 50 37.18 -43.66 15.32
CA PRO A 50 36.64 -44.09 14.05
C PRO A 50 36.09 -45.52 14.14
N ALA A 51 34.81 -45.71 13.79
CA ALA A 51 34.24 -47.02 13.52
C ALA A 51 33.67 -47.05 12.10
N VAL A 52 34.25 -47.94 11.31
CA VAL A 52 33.87 -48.31 9.95
C VAL A 52 32.48 -48.95 9.96
N SER A 53 31.56 -48.43 9.16
CA SER A 53 30.49 -49.23 8.57
C SER A 53 29.97 -48.55 7.30
N LYS A 54 30.20 -49.22 6.16
CA LYS A 54 29.62 -48.87 4.86
C LYS A 54 28.15 -49.28 4.88
N THR A 55 27.25 -48.32 4.82
CA THR A 55 25.86 -48.57 4.42
C THR A 55 25.43 -47.45 3.49
N THR A 56 25.38 -47.78 2.21
CA THR A 56 24.97 -46.89 1.13
C THR A 56 23.45 -46.77 1.16
N SER A 57 22.92 -45.84 1.95
CA SER A 57 21.52 -45.42 1.87
C SER A 57 21.44 -44.14 1.04
N THR A 58 20.99 -44.27 -0.20
CA THR A 58 20.63 -43.15 -1.06
C THR A 58 19.51 -42.36 -0.37
N PRO A 59 19.71 -41.07 -0.02
CA PRO A 59 18.62 -40.27 0.54
C PRO A 59 17.64 -39.96 -0.60
N VAL A 60 16.46 -40.56 -0.53
CA VAL A 60 15.31 -40.13 -1.34
C VAL A 60 14.88 -38.78 -0.78
N SER A 61 15.36 -37.71 -1.40
CA SER A 61 14.88 -36.35 -1.14
C SER A 61 13.41 -36.28 -1.56
N THR A 62 12.51 -36.42 -0.60
CA THR A 62 11.10 -36.05 -0.79
C THR A 62 11.05 -34.58 -1.19
N PRO A 63 10.48 -34.21 -2.35
CA PRO A 63 10.38 -32.82 -2.73
C PRO A 63 9.52 -32.11 -1.69
N THR A 64 10.12 -31.18 -0.96
CA THR A 64 9.42 -30.26 -0.06
C THR A 64 8.35 -29.55 -0.88
N ALA A 65 7.08 -29.81 -0.57
CA ALA A 65 5.97 -29.19 -1.26
C ALA A 65 6.13 -27.67 -1.16
N THR A 66 6.24 -27.01 -2.32
CA THR A 66 6.18 -25.56 -2.42
C THR A 66 4.92 -25.11 -1.68
N PRO A 67 5.02 -24.20 -0.70
CA PRO A 67 3.85 -23.72 0.02
C PRO A 67 2.82 -23.23 -1.01
N SER A 68 1.68 -23.90 -1.02
CA SER A 68 0.56 -23.53 -1.88
C SER A 68 0.04 -22.20 -1.34
N GLY A 69 -0.07 -21.18 -2.19
CA GLY A 69 -0.64 -19.89 -1.82
C GLY A 69 -2.04 -20.04 -1.21
N PRO A 70 -2.59 -18.98 -0.61
CA PRO A 70 -3.90 -19.05 0.03
C PRO A 70 -4.97 -19.55 -0.93
N ALA A 71 -5.80 -20.48 -0.46
CA ALA A 71 -6.93 -20.96 -1.25
C ALA A 71 -7.99 -19.85 -1.41
N TYR A 72 -8.33 -19.51 -2.65
CA TYR A 72 -9.37 -18.54 -2.95
C TYR A 72 -10.75 -19.19 -2.82
N THR A 73 -11.64 -18.60 -2.03
CA THR A 73 -13.00 -19.11 -1.78
C THR A 73 -14.04 -18.00 -1.98
N GLY A 74 -15.27 -18.36 -2.32
CA GLY A 74 -16.33 -17.37 -2.62
C GLY A 74 -16.33 -16.87 -4.06
N ARG A 75 -17.12 -15.83 -4.32
CA ARG A 75 -17.27 -15.24 -5.66
C ARG A 75 -16.09 -14.32 -5.97
N ALA A 76 -15.66 -14.29 -7.22
CA ALA A 76 -14.66 -13.33 -7.68
C ALA A 76 -15.19 -11.89 -7.59
N GLU A 77 -16.49 -11.68 -7.85
CA GLU A 77 -17.13 -10.38 -7.78
C GLU A 77 -17.96 -10.21 -6.50
N VAL A 78 -17.76 -9.08 -5.81
CA VAL A 78 -18.37 -8.74 -4.53
C VAL A 78 -18.98 -7.33 -4.62
N THR A 79 -20.31 -7.27 -4.50
CA THR A 79 -21.02 -5.98 -4.39
C THR A 79 -21.14 -5.54 -2.94
N LEU A 80 -20.55 -4.38 -2.65
CA LEU A 80 -20.55 -3.75 -1.35
C LEU A 80 -21.83 -2.97 -1.09
N LYS A 81 -22.19 -2.90 0.19
CA LYS A 81 -23.17 -1.96 0.73
C LYS A 81 -22.57 -1.42 2.01
N LEU A 82 -21.96 -0.23 1.95
CA LEU A 82 -21.11 0.28 3.03
C LEU A 82 -21.83 0.30 4.39
N SER A 83 -23.09 0.72 4.41
CA SER A 83 -23.96 0.74 5.60
C SER A 83 -24.27 -0.63 6.22
N LYS A 84 -23.99 -1.73 5.52
CA LYS A 84 -24.26 -3.11 5.97
C LYS A 84 -23.00 -3.89 6.35
N LEU A 85 -21.83 -3.30 6.20
CA LEU A 85 -20.57 -3.96 6.55
C LEU A 85 -20.45 -4.10 8.08
N PRO A 86 -19.97 -5.25 8.58
CA PRO A 86 -19.69 -5.41 10.00
C PRO A 86 -18.56 -4.46 10.43
N LYS A 87 -18.50 -4.13 11.72
CA LYS A 87 -17.34 -3.42 12.28
C LYS A 87 -16.14 -4.36 12.33
N GLY A 88 -14.99 -3.86 11.91
CA GLY A 88 -13.72 -4.57 11.88
C GLY A 88 -12.70 -4.05 12.87
N ARG A 89 -11.46 -4.54 12.75
CA ARG A 89 -10.29 -3.96 13.47
C ARG A 89 -9.89 -2.63 12.81
N VAL A 90 -9.28 -1.70 13.55
CA VAL A 90 -8.70 -0.48 12.98
C VAL A 90 -7.55 -0.82 12.00
N PRO A 91 -7.19 0.06 11.04
CA PRO A 91 -6.04 -0.15 10.16
C PRO A 91 -4.75 -0.46 10.92
N GLN A 92 -3.90 -1.34 10.37
CA GLN A 92 -2.59 -1.69 10.92
C GLN A 92 -1.44 -0.86 10.33
N ILE A 93 -1.68 -0.18 9.22
CA ILE A 93 -0.78 0.82 8.62
C ILE A 93 -1.15 2.22 9.11
N PRO A 94 -0.29 3.25 8.90
CA PRO A 94 -0.63 4.63 9.18
C PRO A 94 -1.92 5.06 8.47
N TYR A 95 -2.80 5.76 9.20
CA TYR A 95 -4.04 6.31 8.67
C TYR A 95 -4.31 7.68 9.30
N LEU A 96 -5.04 8.54 8.57
CA LEU A 96 -5.38 9.88 9.02
C LEU A 96 -6.87 9.98 9.29
N VAL A 97 -7.24 10.61 10.42
CA VAL A 97 -8.60 11.03 10.75
C VAL A 97 -8.59 12.53 11.04
N GLY A 98 -9.15 13.30 10.13
CA GLY A 98 -9.17 14.76 10.16
C GLY A 98 -7.78 15.32 9.89
N ARG A 99 -7.00 15.51 10.95
CA ARG A 99 -5.57 15.91 10.85
C ARG A 99 -4.68 15.09 11.76
N GLU A 100 -5.24 14.11 12.45
CA GLU A 100 -4.52 13.24 13.36
C GLU A 100 -4.12 11.97 12.61
N VAL A 101 -2.81 11.78 12.46
CA VAL A 101 -2.22 10.55 11.95
C VAL A 101 -2.13 9.56 13.11
N ARG A 102 -2.66 8.36 12.89
CA ARG A 102 -2.77 7.25 13.84
C ARG A 102 -2.23 5.97 13.21
N GLY A 103 -1.93 4.97 14.04
CA GLY A 103 -1.34 3.71 13.57
C GLY A 103 0.09 3.89 13.04
N GLY A 104 0.72 2.79 12.62
CA GLY A 104 2.15 2.74 12.27
C GLY A 104 3.08 2.90 13.47
N ALA A 105 4.34 3.25 13.21
CA ALA A 105 5.34 3.49 14.24
C ALA A 105 5.09 4.81 15.00
N GLY A 106 5.40 4.82 16.30
CA GLY A 106 5.26 5.98 17.17
C GLY A 106 3.83 6.26 17.65
N THR A 107 3.62 7.45 18.22
CA THR A 107 2.32 7.87 18.77
C THR A 107 1.46 8.58 17.73
N ASP A 108 0.20 8.85 18.08
CA ASP A 108 -0.67 9.70 17.28
C ASP A 108 -0.07 11.12 17.17
N VAL A 109 -0.11 11.70 15.97
CA VAL A 109 0.48 13.02 15.67
C VAL A 109 -0.53 13.88 14.91
N THR A 110 -0.74 15.11 15.36
CA THR A 110 -1.60 16.07 14.66
C THR A 110 -0.80 16.92 13.68
N ILE A 111 -1.18 16.89 12.40
CA ILE A 111 -0.62 17.76 11.36
C ILE A 111 -1.07 19.20 11.62
N PRO A 112 -0.17 20.16 11.86
CA PRO A 112 -0.56 21.53 12.15
C PRO A 112 -1.13 22.24 10.91
N GLY A 113 -1.87 23.31 11.13
CA GLY A 113 -2.44 24.15 10.07
C GLY A 113 -3.84 23.71 9.59
N THR A 114 -4.27 24.30 8.47
CA THR A 114 -5.62 24.11 7.89
C THR A 114 -5.57 23.74 6.40
N GLN A 115 -4.37 23.60 5.85
CA GLN A 115 -4.16 23.18 4.46
C GLN A 115 -4.64 21.75 4.26
N GLN A 116 -5.25 21.47 3.11
CA GLN A 116 -5.63 20.11 2.75
C GLN A 116 -4.39 19.21 2.73
N VAL A 117 -4.50 18.04 3.38
CA VAL A 117 -3.46 17.01 3.31
C VAL A 117 -3.64 16.28 1.99
N PHE A 118 -2.58 16.27 1.19
CA PHE A 118 -2.58 15.62 -0.12
C PHE A 118 -2.08 14.17 -0.02
N GLU A 119 -1.04 13.95 0.78
CA GLU A 119 -0.41 12.65 0.98
C GLU A 119 0.31 12.65 2.34
N PHE A 120 0.49 11.50 2.95
CA PHE A 120 1.34 11.39 4.12
C PHE A 120 1.96 9.99 4.26
N ALA A 121 3.05 9.92 5.00
CA ALA A 121 3.75 8.69 5.35
C ALA A 121 4.41 8.83 6.74
N ARG A 122 4.93 7.72 7.29
CA ARG A 122 5.67 7.71 8.57
C ARG A 122 7.13 7.32 8.39
N LEU A 123 8.01 8.06 9.07
CA LEU A 123 9.42 7.74 9.19
C LEU A 123 9.74 7.56 10.68
N GLY A 124 9.65 6.32 11.16
CA GLY A 124 9.64 6.02 12.58
C GLY A 124 8.56 6.82 13.31
N GLU A 125 8.95 7.64 14.28
CA GLU A 125 8.00 8.46 15.03
C GLU A 125 7.65 9.80 14.34
N GLN A 126 8.28 10.11 13.21
CA GLN A 126 8.01 11.33 12.45
C GLN A 126 6.87 11.13 11.44
N VAL A 127 6.03 12.15 11.29
CA VAL A 127 5.04 12.21 10.20
C VAL A 127 5.57 13.09 9.06
N LEU A 128 5.53 12.53 7.85
CA LEU A 128 5.84 13.22 6.60
C LEU A 128 4.52 13.55 5.90
N ALA A 129 4.03 14.78 6.02
CA ALA A 129 2.74 15.20 5.47
C ALA A 129 2.91 16.19 4.32
N VAL A 130 2.49 15.81 3.11
CA VAL A 130 2.41 16.72 1.97
C VAL A 130 1.08 17.45 2.02
N VAL A 131 1.11 18.78 2.05
CA VAL A 131 -0.08 19.63 2.07
C VAL A 131 -0.16 20.55 0.86
N ILE A 132 -1.36 20.98 0.50
CA ILE A 132 -1.59 21.96 -0.57
C ILE A 132 -1.32 23.38 -0.05
N LYS A 133 -0.47 24.13 -0.76
CA LYS A 133 -0.07 25.50 -0.41
C LYS A 133 -0.15 26.40 -1.65
N GLY A 134 -1.27 27.11 -1.79
CA GLY A 134 -1.55 27.90 -2.98
C GLY A 134 -1.66 26.98 -4.21
N ASN A 135 -0.84 27.26 -5.23
CA ASN A 135 -0.79 26.44 -6.47
C ASN A 135 0.35 25.41 -6.45
N SER A 136 0.97 25.18 -5.30
CA SER A 136 1.99 24.14 -5.10
C SER A 136 1.68 23.29 -3.87
N THR A 137 2.60 22.41 -3.52
CA THR A 137 2.59 21.56 -2.35
C THR A 137 3.77 21.87 -1.44
N GLU A 138 3.69 21.45 -0.19
CA GLU A 138 4.77 21.55 0.78
C GLU A 138 4.76 20.29 1.64
N LEU A 139 5.92 19.65 1.80
CA LEU A 139 6.10 18.61 2.79
C LEU A 139 6.35 19.25 4.15
N MET A 140 5.56 18.85 5.15
CA MET A 140 5.81 19.10 6.56
C MET A 140 6.37 17.83 7.18
N LYS A 141 7.58 17.90 7.71
CA LYS A 141 8.20 16.85 8.52
C LYS A 141 7.95 17.16 9.99
N ILE A 142 7.11 16.39 10.66
CA ILE A 142 6.58 16.69 12.00
C ILE A 142 7.17 15.70 13.00
N GLY A 143 8.09 16.17 13.83
CA GLY A 143 8.69 15.37 14.90
C GLY A 143 7.75 15.19 16.10
N ILE A 144 8.10 14.28 17.00
CA ILE A 144 7.33 13.98 18.23
C ILE A 144 7.18 15.17 19.18
N THR A 145 8.13 16.10 19.14
CA THR A 145 8.13 17.33 19.96
C THR A 145 7.23 18.42 19.36
N GLY A 146 6.63 18.17 18.19
CA GLY A 146 5.86 19.14 17.44
C GLY A 146 6.70 20.09 16.58
N GLU A 147 8.02 19.87 16.50
CA GLU A 147 8.88 20.61 15.56
C GLU A 147 8.50 20.28 14.11
N VAL A 148 8.55 21.30 13.24
CA VAL A 148 8.13 21.17 11.84
C VAL A 148 9.23 21.70 10.92
N GLU A 149 9.85 20.80 10.17
CA GLU A 149 10.68 21.14 9.01
C GLU A 149 9.81 21.16 7.75
N ARG A 150 10.12 22.05 6.79
CA ARG A 150 9.33 22.23 5.57
C ARG A 150 10.19 22.09 4.32
N VAL A 151 9.69 21.33 3.35
CA VAL A 151 10.30 21.21 2.01
C VAL A 151 9.27 21.64 0.96
N PRO A 152 9.56 22.67 0.15
CA PRO A 152 8.61 23.15 -0.85
C PRO A 152 8.50 22.18 -2.02
N ASP A 153 7.38 22.29 -2.75
CA ASP A 153 7.13 21.68 -4.05
C ASP A 153 7.20 20.13 -4.06
N VAL A 154 6.96 19.48 -2.92
CA VAL A 154 7.00 18.02 -2.79
C VAL A 154 5.77 17.37 -3.44
N ALA A 155 5.99 16.54 -4.45
CA ALA A 155 4.92 15.94 -5.24
C ALA A 155 4.47 14.56 -4.73
N THR A 156 5.40 13.76 -4.19
CA THR A 156 5.14 12.39 -3.73
C THR A 156 6.01 12.06 -2.53
N VAL A 157 5.52 11.20 -1.64
CA VAL A 157 6.27 10.64 -0.50
C VAL A 157 5.95 9.16 -0.35
N VAL A 158 6.97 8.33 -0.12
CA VAL A 158 6.82 6.91 0.17
C VAL A 158 7.72 6.52 1.33
N THR A 159 7.33 5.48 2.05
CA THR A 159 8.15 4.91 3.12
C THR A 159 8.46 3.44 2.86
N THR A 160 9.51 2.93 3.49
CA THR A 160 9.74 1.48 3.55
C THR A 160 8.66 0.83 4.41
N GLU A 161 8.41 -0.46 4.19
CA GLU A 161 7.37 -1.21 4.92
C GLU A 161 7.58 -1.18 6.44
N ASP A 162 8.85 -1.16 6.88
CA ASP A 162 9.24 -1.06 8.29
C ASP A 162 9.28 0.37 8.81
N GLU A 163 8.89 1.35 7.98
CA GLU A 163 8.89 2.79 8.27
C GLU A 163 10.27 3.35 8.68
N THR A 164 11.37 2.63 8.41
CA THR A 164 12.72 3.05 8.82
C THR A 164 13.38 4.02 7.84
N ALA A 165 12.87 4.09 6.60
CA ALA A 165 13.36 5.00 5.59
C ALA A 165 12.21 5.59 4.76
N ALA A 166 12.45 6.80 4.23
CA ALA A 166 11.50 7.52 3.42
C ALA A 166 12.17 8.10 2.19
N ALA A 167 11.41 8.24 1.12
CA ALA A 167 11.83 8.95 -0.08
C ALA A 167 10.71 9.85 -0.58
N TYR A 168 11.09 11.02 -1.10
CA TYR A 168 10.14 11.98 -1.63
C TYR A 168 10.74 12.77 -2.78
N SER A 169 9.90 13.25 -3.69
CA SER A 169 10.33 14.09 -4.81
C SER A 169 9.80 15.51 -4.67
N ALA A 170 10.64 16.48 -5.03
CA ALA A 170 10.22 17.87 -5.23
C ALA A 170 10.34 18.25 -6.71
N GLN A 171 9.31 18.92 -7.22
CA GLN A 171 9.21 19.39 -8.60
C GLN A 171 8.81 20.87 -8.56
N PRO A 172 9.72 21.81 -8.84
CA PRO A 172 9.40 23.24 -8.80
C PRO A 172 8.18 23.57 -9.68
N ARG A 173 7.34 24.49 -9.22
CA ARG A 173 6.13 24.90 -9.94
C ARG A 173 6.07 26.41 -10.17
N ARG A 174 5.42 26.79 -11.26
CA ARG A 174 5.03 28.18 -11.52
C ARG A 174 3.86 28.58 -10.62
N SER A 175 3.60 29.89 -10.56
CA SER A 175 2.45 30.44 -9.86
C SER A 175 1.10 30.01 -10.45
N ASP A 176 1.04 29.48 -11.67
CA ASP A 176 -0.16 28.90 -12.29
C ASP A 176 -0.32 27.40 -12.01
N GLY A 177 0.60 26.80 -11.25
CA GLY A 177 0.62 25.38 -10.92
C GLY A 177 1.31 24.48 -11.95
N ALA A 178 1.76 25.03 -13.10
CA ALA A 178 2.49 24.26 -14.08
C ALA A 178 3.86 23.83 -13.54
N ASN A 179 4.26 22.59 -13.81
CA ASN A 179 5.61 22.12 -13.48
C ASN A 179 6.65 23.01 -14.20
N LEU A 180 7.77 23.27 -13.52
CA LEU A 180 8.98 23.86 -14.09
C LEU A 180 10.02 22.77 -14.29
N ARG A 181 10.92 22.97 -15.25
CA ARG A 181 12.05 22.05 -15.44
C ARG A 181 12.93 22.00 -14.20
N GLY A 182 13.40 20.80 -13.85
CA GLY A 182 14.23 20.52 -12.70
C GLY A 182 13.47 19.69 -11.67
N GLY A 183 14.18 19.00 -10.79
CA GLY A 183 13.57 18.26 -9.70
C GLY A 183 14.61 17.80 -8.70
N THR A 184 14.15 17.31 -7.56
CA THR A 184 15.03 16.73 -6.54
C THR A 184 14.39 15.49 -5.96
N VAL A 185 15.14 14.40 -5.88
CA VAL A 185 14.74 13.21 -5.13
C VAL A 185 15.50 13.22 -3.81
N TYR A 186 14.77 13.01 -2.73
CA TYR A 186 15.30 12.93 -1.38
C TYR A 186 15.17 11.51 -0.87
N ALA A 187 16.13 11.09 -0.04
CA ALA A 187 16.05 9.87 0.74
C ALA A 187 16.51 10.17 2.17
N GLU A 188 15.77 9.68 3.14
CA GLU A 188 16.05 9.87 4.56
C GLU A 188 15.91 8.54 5.29
N THR A 189 16.77 8.33 6.29
CA THR A 189 16.71 7.17 7.19
C THR A 189 16.52 7.65 8.62
N GLY A 190 15.63 6.99 9.36
CA GLY A 190 15.25 7.41 10.71
C GLY A 190 16.38 7.27 11.74
N ALA A 191 17.38 6.41 11.49
CA ALA A 191 18.46 6.14 12.44
C ALA A 191 19.51 7.26 12.53
N ASP A 192 19.87 7.87 11.39
CA ASP A 192 20.99 8.82 11.31
C ASP A 192 20.53 10.26 11.01
N ALA A 193 19.22 10.48 10.83
CA ALA A 193 18.62 11.74 10.37
C ALA A 193 19.31 12.32 9.13
N GLN A 194 20.00 11.48 8.36
CA GLN A 194 20.76 11.90 7.20
C GLN A 194 19.83 11.98 5.99
N VAL A 195 19.71 13.19 5.44
CA VAL A 195 18.96 13.44 4.21
C VAL A 195 19.92 13.46 3.03
N HIS A 196 19.81 12.47 2.15
CA HIS A 196 20.48 12.45 0.85
C HIS A 196 19.63 13.17 -0.20
N LYS A 197 20.30 13.83 -1.15
CA LYS A 197 19.64 14.59 -2.22
C LYS A 197 20.23 14.22 -3.57
N LEU A 198 19.36 14.01 -4.55
CA LEU A 198 19.71 13.86 -5.96
C LEU A 198 19.07 14.98 -6.77
N GLU A 199 19.91 15.85 -7.34
CA GLU A 199 19.45 16.93 -8.21
C GLU A 199 19.24 16.44 -9.65
N LEU A 200 18.09 16.79 -10.23
CA LEU A 200 17.69 16.39 -11.58
C LEU A 200 17.38 17.65 -12.41
N PRO A 201 18.39 18.48 -12.76
CA PRO A 201 18.16 19.83 -13.32
C PRO A 201 17.47 19.85 -14.68
N LYS A 202 17.42 18.70 -15.38
CA LYS A 202 16.83 18.57 -16.70
C LYS A 202 15.51 17.81 -16.72
N ALA A 203 15.10 17.25 -15.57
CA ALA A 203 13.94 16.39 -15.47
C ALA A 203 12.63 17.17 -15.36
N TRP A 204 11.55 16.48 -15.72
CA TRP A 204 10.17 16.88 -15.54
C TRP A 204 9.42 15.75 -14.86
N GLU A 205 8.33 16.10 -14.17
CA GLU A 205 7.37 15.14 -13.61
C GLU A 205 8.03 14.08 -12.70
N VAL A 206 8.97 14.52 -11.86
CA VAL A 206 9.69 13.63 -10.96
C VAL A 206 8.76 13.11 -9.86
N GLN A 207 8.59 11.79 -9.80
CA GLN A 207 7.74 11.13 -8.79
C GLN A 207 8.42 9.88 -8.25
N VAL A 208 8.51 9.78 -6.92
CA VAL A 208 8.98 8.56 -6.25
C VAL A 208 7.87 7.52 -6.30
N LEU A 209 8.25 6.29 -6.65
CA LEU A 209 7.33 5.15 -6.74
C LEU A 209 7.54 4.17 -5.59
N ALA A 210 8.77 3.97 -5.13
CA ALA A 210 9.09 3.07 -4.03
C ALA A 210 10.45 3.40 -3.41
N TYR A 211 10.63 3.02 -2.14
CA TYR A 211 11.94 2.83 -1.53
C TYR A 211 12.08 1.33 -1.21
N ALA A 212 12.88 0.63 -2.02
CA ALA A 212 12.99 -0.82 -1.97
C ALA A 212 14.45 -1.27 -2.12
N ALA A 213 14.84 -2.27 -1.33
CA ALA A 213 16.18 -2.86 -1.37
C ALA A 213 17.33 -1.82 -1.27
N GLY A 214 17.16 -0.81 -0.40
CA GLY A 214 18.15 0.25 -0.21
C GLY A 214 18.24 1.27 -1.35
N LYS A 215 17.30 1.24 -2.31
CA LYS A 215 17.26 2.16 -3.45
C LYS A 215 15.93 2.89 -3.55
N VAL A 216 16.00 4.13 -4.02
CA VAL A 216 14.82 4.89 -4.41
C VAL A 216 14.52 4.62 -5.87
N TRP A 217 13.29 4.19 -6.13
CA TRP A 217 12.75 3.99 -7.47
C TRP A 217 11.83 5.15 -7.79
N PHE A 218 12.09 5.83 -8.89
CA PHE A 218 11.33 7.01 -9.28
C PHE A 218 11.15 7.06 -10.78
N ARG A 219 10.12 7.79 -11.23
CA ARG A 219 9.90 8.12 -12.63
C ARG A 219 10.19 9.58 -12.89
N ALA A 220 10.64 9.85 -14.10
CA ALA A 220 10.83 11.21 -14.60
C ALA A 220 10.76 11.23 -16.13
N SER A 221 10.63 12.43 -16.69
CA SER A 221 10.67 12.69 -18.13
C SER A 221 11.76 13.71 -18.48
N ASP A 222 12.30 13.64 -19.70
CA ASP A 222 13.19 14.66 -20.27
C ASP A 222 12.43 15.80 -20.97
N LYS A 223 11.11 15.64 -21.13
CA LYS A 223 10.18 16.56 -21.81
C LYS A 223 9.04 16.95 -20.89
N GLN A 224 8.59 18.19 -21.05
CA GLN A 224 7.36 18.68 -20.45
C GLN A 224 6.16 17.94 -21.09
N ASP A 225 5.16 17.58 -20.29
CA ASP A 225 3.90 16.96 -20.73
C ASP A 225 4.13 15.68 -21.56
N ALA A 226 5.12 14.88 -21.16
CA ALA A 226 5.48 13.70 -21.91
C ALA A 226 4.41 12.62 -21.79
N ALA A 227 4.08 11.98 -22.92
CA ALA A 227 3.17 10.83 -22.94
C ALA A 227 3.77 9.58 -22.27
N ALA A 228 5.06 9.59 -21.94
CA ALA A 228 5.76 8.47 -21.33
C ALA A 228 6.85 8.95 -20.36
N TRP A 229 7.10 8.14 -19.33
CA TRP A 229 8.14 8.36 -18.33
C TRP A 229 9.19 7.26 -18.38
N SER A 230 10.41 7.59 -17.98
CA SER A 230 11.48 6.60 -17.78
C SER A 230 11.53 6.19 -16.31
N LEU A 231 11.82 4.92 -16.04
CA LEU A 231 12.09 4.42 -14.69
C LEU A 231 13.56 4.64 -14.35
N TYR A 232 13.81 5.11 -13.14
CA TYR A 232 15.15 5.28 -12.59
C TYR A 232 15.26 4.58 -11.24
N THR A 233 16.47 4.14 -10.91
CA THR A 233 16.86 3.71 -9.58
C THR A 233 18.03 4.57 -9.09
N TRP A 234 18.06 4.88 -7.80
CA TRP A 234 19.12 5.66 -7.19
C TRP A 234 19.46 5.11 -5.81
N THR A 235 20.75 4.90 -5.56
CA THR A 235 21.25 4.58 -4.22
C THR A 235 21.53 5.88 -3.49
N PRO A 236 20.92 6.15 -2.32
CA PRO A 236 21.16 7.36 -1.55
C PRO A 236 22.66 7.61 -1.33
N GLY A 237 23.11 8.82 -1.68
CA GLY A 237 24.53 9.22 -1.61
C GLY A 237 25.29 9.13 -2.93
N GLU A 238 24.79 8.40 -3.94
CA GLU A 238 25.37 8.42 -5.28
C GLU A 238 25.01 9.72 -6.02
N ALA A 239 25.92 10.20 -6.87
CA ALA A 239 25.76 11.46 -7.59
C ALA A 239 24.76 11.40 -8.77
N THR A 240 24.50 10.21 -9.31
CA THR A 240 23.67 10.03 -10.51
C THR A 240 22.76 8.81 -10.38
N PRO A 241 21.52 8.85 -10.88
CA PRO A 241 20.66 7.68 -10.94
C PRO A 241 21.05 6.77 -12.10
N THR A 242 20.57 5.52 -12.07
CA THR A 242 20.63 4.57 -13.17
C THR A 242 19.26 4.46 -13.84
N GLU A 243 19.21 4.64 -15.16
CA GLU A 243 17.97 4.45 -15.94
C GLU A 243 17.70 2.97 -16.20
N ILE A 244 16.46 2.55 -16.01
CA ILE A 244 15.97 1.19 -16.23
C ILE A 244 15.17 1.14 -17.53
N LYS A 245 15.87 0.83 -18.62
CA LYS A 245 15.33 0.90 -20.00
C LYS A 245 14.30 -0.18 -20.35
N THR A 246 14.22 -1.22 -19.53
CA THR A 246 13.34 -2.37 -19.66
C THR A 246 11.89 -2.07 -19.30
N VAL A 247 11.65 -0.99 -18.55
CA VAL A 247 10.32 -0.57 -18.09
C VAL A 247 10.05 0.87 -18.53
N THR A 248 8.96 1.07 -19.27
CA THR A 248 8.52 2.40 -19.70
C THR A 248 7.20 2.77 -19.03
N SER A 249 7.02 4.05 -18.74
CA SER A 249 5.83 4.61 -18.09
C SER A 249 5.39 3.84 -16.84
N PRO A 250 6.29 3.61 -15.87
CA PRO A 250 5.96 2.86 -14.67
C PRO A 250 4.86 3.57 -13.86
N THR A 251 3.94 2.79 -13.30
CA THR A 251 2.92 3.23 -12.34
C THR A 251 3.15 2.70 -10.95
N ALA A 252 3.73 1.50 -10.81
CA ALA A 252 4.05 0.89 -9.53
C ALA A 252 5.18 -0.15 -9.69
N LEU A 253 5.83 -0.49 -8.58
CA LEU A 253 6.76 -1.60 -8.47
C LEU A 253 6.30 -2.58 -7.39
N SER A 254 6.66 -3.85 -7.52
CA SER A 254 6.61 -4.77 -6.40
C SER A 254 7.59 -4.33 -5.30
N PRO A 255 7.37 -4.73 -4.03
CA PRO A 255 8.23 -4.33 -2.91
C PRO A 255 9.69 -4.79 -3.02
N ASP A 256 9.94 -5.91 -3.72
CA ASP A 256 11.28 -6.39 -4.07
C ASP A 256 11.85 -5.75 -5.35
N ALA A 257 11.07 -4.87 -6.01
CA ALA A 257 11.34 -4.22 -7.28
C ALA A 257 11.69 -5.19 -8.44
N THR A 258 11.20 -6.43 -8.40
CA THR A 258 11.44 -7.42 -9.47
C THR A 258 10.44 -7.34 -10.61
N ILE A 259 9.22 -6.84 -10.34
CA ILE A 259 8.20 -6.56 -11.35
C ILE A 259 7.71 -5.12 -11.25
N ALA A 260 7.29 -4.58 -12.39
CA ALA A 260 6.72 -3.24 -12.47
C ALA A 260 5.45 -3.24 -13.30
N ALA A 261 4.48 -2.46 -12.85
CA ALA A 261 3.32 -2.08 -13.62
C ALA A 261 3.65 -0.86 -14.49
N SER A 262 3.17 -0.87 -15.73
CA SER A 262 3.37 0.20 -16.70
C SER A 262 2.05 0.61 -17.32
N ARG A 263 1.90 1.91 -17.58
CA ARG A 263 0.76 2.49 -18.30
C ARG A 263 1.12 2.76 -19.75
N ARG A 264 0.33 2.22 -20.69
CA ARG A 264 0.47 2.48 -22.13
C ARG A 264 -0.80 3.09 -22.70
N VAL A 265 -0.70 4.34 -23.14
CA VAL A 265 -1.75 4.98 -23.92
C VAL A 265 -1.88 4.24 -25.26
N SER A 266 -3.05 3.68 -25.54
CA SER A 266 -3.33 2.93 -26.76
C SER A 266 -4.26 3.73 -27.67
N GLY A 267 -3.70 4.71 -28.41
CA GLY A 267 -4.43 5.50 -29.39
C GLY A 267 -5.74 6.12 -28.88
N ASP A 268 -6.73 6.26 -29.77
CA ASP A 268 -8.00 6.96 -29.50
C ASP A 268 -8.96 6.19 -28.56
N TYR A 269 -8.61 4.98 -28.10
CA TYR A 269 -9.58 4.03 -27.51
C TYR A 269 -9.22 3.52 -26.11
N GLY A 270 -8.24 4.12 -25.42
CA GLY A 270 -8.05 3.89 -23.99
C GLY A 270 -6.61 3.63 -23.56
N THR A 271 -6.46 3.30 -22.28
CA THR A 271 -5.16 3.03 -21.67
C THR A 271 -5.07 1.56 -21.29
N CYS A 272 -3.94 0.92 -21.54
CA CYS A 272 -3.70 -0.46 -21.10
C CYS A 272 -2.59 -0.49 -20.04
N SER A 273 -2.68 -1.43 -19.11
CA SER A 273 -1.61 -1.75 -18.18
C SER A 273 -0.83 -2.97 -18.67
N THR A 274 0.47 -2.97 -18.43
CA THR A 274 1.29 -4.18 -18.52
C THR A 274 2.01 -4.41 -17.20
N VAL A 275 2.27 -5.67 -16.88
CA VAL A 275 3.21 -6.03 -15.81
C VAL A 275 4.40 -6.70 -16.45
N ASN A 276 5.60 -6.23 -16.11
CA ASN A 276 6.85 -6.64 -16.74
C ASN A 276 7.89 -6.97 -15.67
N GLU A 277 8.74 -7.95 -15.94
CA GLU A 277 9.96 -8.18 -15.18
C GLU A 277 10.90 -6.97 -15.34
N VAL A 278 11.35 -6.38 -14.23
CA VAL A 278 12.19 -5.17 -14.25
C VAL A 278 13.55 -5.46 -14.86
N ALA A 279 14.17 -6.60 -14.55
CA ALA A 279 15.51 -6.92 -15.03
C ALA A 279 15.59 -7.19 -16.54
N THR A 280 14.56 -7.81 -17.11
CA THR A 280 14.58 -8.31 -18.50
C THR A 280 13.68 -7.52 -19.44
N GLY A 281 12.71 -6.76 -18.91
CA GLY A 281 11.64 -6.12 -19.67
C GLY A 281 10.62 -7.11 -20.23
N LYS A 282 10.70 -8.39 -19.84
CA LYS A 282 9.75 -9.41 -20.27
C LYS A 282 8.37 -9.08 -19.72
N GLN A 283 7.42 -8.83 -20.62
CA GLN A 283 6.02 -8.66 -20.28
C GLN A 283 5.46 -9.98 -19.77
N LEU A 284 4.96 -9.99 -18.53
CA LEU A 284 4.26 -11.14 -17.95
C LEU A 284 2.85 -11.22 -18.51
N TRP A 285 2.13 -10.10 -18.52
CA TRP A 285 0.79 -9.98 -19.07
C TRP A 285 0.42 -8.53 -19.38
N ARG A 286 -0.71 -8.35 -20.07
CA ARG A 286 -1.30 -7.07 -20.45
C ARG A 286 -2.81 -7.12 -20.24
N THR A 287 -3.38 -6.03 -19.74
CA THR A 287 -4.83 -5.81 -19.70
C THR A 287 -5.17 -4.40 -20.16
N CYS A 288 -6.34 -4.24 -20.76
CA CYS A 288 -6.93 -2.92 -21.05
C CYS A 288 -8.23 -2.70 -20.27
N GLU A 289 -8.57 -3.63 -19.37
CA GLU A 289 -9.71 -3.51 -18.46
C GLU A 289 -9.30 -2.80 -17.17
N TYR A 290 -8.08 -3.04 -16.70
CA TYR A 290 -7.61 -2.54 -15.40
C TYR A 290 -6.37 -1.63 -15.50
N GLY A 291 -6.38 -0.57 -14.69
CA GLY A 291 -5.23 0.25 -14.34
C GLY A 291 -4.50 -0.37 -13.15
N VAL A 292 -3.27 -0.87 -13.33
CA VAL A 292 -2.49 -1.46 -12.22
C VAL A 292 -1.73 -0.37 -11.48
N VAL A 293 -2.01 -0.23 -10.19
CA VAL A 293 -1.56 0.89 -9.34
C VAL A 293 -0.70 0.47 -8.15
N GLY A 294 -0.56 -0.83 -7.89
CA GLY A 294 0.22 -1.32 -6.76
C GLY A 294 0.34 -2.84 -6.73
N PHE A 295 1.08 -3.34 -5.75
CA PHE A 295 1.25 -4.77 -5.48
C PHE A 295 1.18 -5.02 -3.97
N THR A 296 0.83 -6.25 -3.60
CA THR A 296 0.95 -6.77 -2.22
C THR A 296 2.40 -6.85 -1.77
N GLN A 297 2.63 -6.99 -0.46
CA GLN A 297 3.96 -7.02 0.15
C GLN A 297 4.83 -8.16 -0.42
N ASP A 298 4.25 -9.35 -0.59
CA ASP A 298 4.88 -10.50 -1.24
C ASP A 298 4.93 -10.43 -2.78
N GLY A 299 4.36 -9.38 -3.38
CA GLY A 299 4.31 -9.17 -4.82
C GLY A 299 3.42 -10.17 -5.59
N SER A 300 2.63 -11.00 -4.91
CA SER A 300 1.83 -12.06 -5.54
C SER A 300 0.53 -11.55 -6.16
N VAL A 301 -0.01 -10.45 -5.65
CA VAL A 301 -1.25 -9.81 -6.10
C VAL A 301 -0.98 -8.39 -6.57
N ALA A 302 -1.46 -8.04 -7.76
CA ALA A 302 -1.50 -6.69 -8.29
C ALA A 302 -2.85 -6.02 -7.95
N ILE A 303 -2.80 -4.75 -7.55
CA ILE A 303 -3.97 -3.92 -7.26
C ILE A 303 -4.39 -3.21 -8.54
N GLY A 304 -5.67 -3.33 -8.89
CA GLY A 304 -6.26 -2.69 -10.05
C GLY A 304 -7.40 -1.74 -9.71
N GLY A 305 -7.58 -0.75 -10.57
CA GLY A 305 -8.84 -0.01 -10.76
C GLY A 305 -9.27 -0.11 -12.23
N PRO A 306 -10.33 0.59 -12.65
CA PRO A 306 -10.67 0.75 -14.05
C PRO A 306 -9.47 1.27 -14.87
N ALA A 307 -9.27 0.78 -16.08
CA ALA A 307 -8.22 1.28 -16.96
C ALA A 307 -8.39 2.76 -17.35
N TYR A 308 -9.63 3.24 -17.30
CA TYR A 308 -10.00 4.61 -17.54
C TYR A 308 -10.66 5.17 -16.28
N GLU A 309 -10.04 6.18 -15.70
CA GLU A 309 -10.57 6.90 -14.55
C GLU A 309 -11.22 8.18 -15.06
N ASP A 310 -12.53 8.29 -14.86
CA ASP A 310 -13.28 9.51 -15.06
C ASP A 310 -14.19 9.82 -13.87
N GLY A 311 -14.58 11.09 -13.78
CA GLY A 311 -15.47 11.56 -12.72
C GLY A 311 -14.81 11.64 -11.34
N TYR A 312 -15.61 11.35 -10.31
CA TYR A 312 -15.25 11.58 -8.91
C TYR A 312 -14.32 10.51 -8.32
N GLY A 313 -14.43 9.28 -8.79
CA GLY A 313 -13.58 8.17 -8.37
C GLY A 313 -14.04 6.84 -8.99
N PRO A 314 -13.17 5.82 -9.00
CA PRO A 314 -13.49 4.49 -9.47
C PRO A 314 -14.74 3.88 -8.84
N GLY A 315 -15.59 3.25 -9.65
CA GLY A 315 -16.74 2.45 -9.17
C GLY A 315 -16.38 0.99 -8.81
N GLU A 316 -15.12 0.62 -8.99
CA GLU A 316 -14.60 -0.72 -8.68
C GLU A 316 -13.12 -0.69 -8.33
N THR A 317 -12.67 -1.72 -7.61
CA THR A 317 -11.25 -2.06 -7.42
C THR A 317 -11.07 -3.57 -7.56
N THR A 318 -9.90 -4.00 -8.02
CA THR A 318 -9.61 -5.41 -8.31
C THR A 318 -8.31 -5.88 -7.68
N ALA A 319 -8.28 -7.17 -7.38
CA ALA A 319 -7.07 -7.94 -7.09
C ALA A 319 -6.82 -8.87 -8.28
N LEU A 320 -5.63 -8.80 -8.87
CA LEU A 320 -5.20 -9.61 -10.00
C LEU A 320 -4.00 -10.45 -9.58
N ASP A 321 -3.87 -11.67 -10.09
CA ASP A 321 -2.65 -12.45 -9.93
C ASP A 321 -1.49 -11.73 -10.63
N ALA A 322 -0.43 -11.37 -9.91
CA ALA A 322 0.64 -10.54 -10.43
C ALA A 322 1.47 -11.22 -11.54
N LYS A 323 1.41 -12.55 -11.66
CA LYS A 323 2.17 -13.32 -12.67
C LYS A 323 1.39 -13.57 -13.94
N THR A 324 0.07 -13.71 -13.84
CA THR A 324 -0.80 -14.14 -14.94
C THR A 324 -1.82 -13.09 -15.36
N GLY A 325 -2.11 -12.11 -14.51
CA GLY A 325 -3.14 -11.10 -14.73
C GLY A 325 -4.56 -11.61 -14.50
N ASN A 326 -4.73 -12.84 -14.01
CA ASN A 326 -6.04 -13.42 -13.76
C ASN A 326 -6.77 -12.67 -12.65
N LEU A 327 -8.07 -12.42 -12.85
CA LEU A 327 -8.91 -11.79 -11.83
C LEU A 327 -9.06 -12.70 -10.61
N LEU A 328 -8.56 -12.25 -9.47
CA LEU A 328 -8.74 -12.91 -8.19
C LEU A 328 -9.98 -12.38 -7.49
N ARG A 329 -10.10 -11.05 -7.38
CA ARG A 329 -11.27 -10.38 -6.79
C ARG A 329 -11.60 -9.07 -7.50
N LYS A 330 -12.88 -8.71 -7.43
CA LYS A 330 -13.43 -7.44 -7.85
C LYS A 330 -14.44 -6.99 -6.82
N TRP A 331 -14.25 -5.79 -6.27
CA TRP A 331 -15.21 -5.14 -5.38
C TRP A 331 -15.87 -3.98 -6.12
N ASN A 332 -17.19 -3.87 -6.01
CA ASN A 332 -17.98 -2.79 -6.60
C ASN A 332 -19.11 -2.34 -5.66
N GLY A 333 -19.93 -1.37 -6.09
CA GLY A 333 -21.06 -0.87 -5.30
C GLY A 333 -20.70 0.20 -4.26
N ALA A 334 -19.51 0.78 -4.39
CA ALA A 334 -19.03 1.96 -3.68
C ALA A 334 -18.17 2.80 -4.64
N THR A 335 -17.81 4.01 -4.25
CA THR A 335 -16.72 4.75 -4.89
C THR A 335 -15.44 4.50 -4.12
N PHE A 336 -14.38 4.09 -4.83
CA PHE A 336 -13.09 3.73 -4.26
C PHE A 336 -12.09 4.85 -4.50
N LEU A 337 -11.93 5.73 -3.51
CA LEU A 337 -11.09 6.93 -3.63
C LEU A 337 -9.60 6.61 -3.53
N TRP A 338 -9.26 5.58 -2.76
CA TRP A 338 -7.88 5.20 -2.50
C TRP A 338 -7.80 3.74 -2.07
N THR A 339 -6.78 3.01 -2.50
CA THR A 339 -6.55 1.61 -2.09
C THR A 339 -5.08 1.42 -1.73
N VAL A 340 -4.82 0.85 -0.55
CA VAL A 340 -3.47 0.51 -0.07
C VAL A 340 -3.47 -0.93 0.42
N VAL A 341 -2.33 -1.59 0.31
CA VAL A 341 -2.09 -2.91 0.92
C VAL A 341 -1.86 -2.72 2.41
N GLU A 342 -2.57 -3.48 3.23
CA GLU A 342 -2.23 -3.59 4.64
C GLU A 342 -1.25 -4.73 4.90
N ASP A 343 -1.48 -5.87 4.23
CA ASP A 343 -0.64 -7.07 4.24
C ASP A 343 -0.94 -7.91 2.97
N ASP A 344 -0.28 -9.06 2.82
CA ASP A 344 -0.44 -9.97 1.66
C ASP A 344 -1.87 -10.45 1.37
N GLN A 345 -2.78 -10.30 2.33
CA GLN A 345 -4.15 -10.81 2.26
C GLN A 345 -5.19 -9.72 2.40
N HIS A 346 -4.82 -8.49 2.71
CA HIS A 346 -5.77 -7.42 3.03
C HIS A 346 -5.48 -6.13 2.26
N PHE A 347 -6.54 -5.62 1.66
CA PHE A 347 -6.59 -4.25 1.16
C PHE A 347 -7.33 -3.37 2.15
N LEU A 348 -6.84 -2.15 2.32
CA LEU A 348 -7.57 -1.04 2.91
C LEU A 348 -8.00 -0.09 1.81
N MET A 349 -9.27 0.31 1.84
CA MET A 349 -9.84 1.18 0.81
C MET A 349 -10.55 2.36 1.48
N VAL A 350 -10.21 3.57 1.06
CA VAL A 350 -11.02 4.76 1.37
C VAL A 350 -12.22 4.76 0.42
N VAL A 351 -13.41 4.72 1.00
CA VAL A 351 -14.66 4.52 0.23
C VAL A 351 -15.76 5.47 0.67
N ASP A 352 -16.66 5.78 -0.26
CA ASP A 352 -17.94 6.44 0.01
C ASP A 352 -19.05 5.94 -0.96
N ASP A 353 -20.28 6.44 -0.79
CA ASP A 353 -21.44 6.09 -1.65
C ASP A 353 -21.62 7.09 -2.82
N GLY A 354 -20.64 7.98 -3.04
CA GLY A 354 -20.65 9.03 -4.05
C GLY A 354 -20.24 10.41 -3.52
N PRO A 355 -20.22 11.44 -4.40
CA PRO A 355 -19.82 12.79 -4.04
C PRO A 355 -20.59 13.33 -2.83
N GLU A 356 -19.88 14.04 -1.94
CA GLU A 356 -20.44 14.68 -0.74
C GLU A 356 -21.04 13.73 0.31
N THR A 357 -20.88 12.40 0.15
CA THR A 357 -21.30 11.42 1.15
C THR A 357 -20.20 11.19 2.21
N PRO A 358 -20.56 10.73 3.43
CA PRO A 358 -19.57 10.37 4.43
C PRO A 358 -18.59 9.30 3.93
N ARG A 359 -17.30 9.51 4.17
CA ARG A 359 -16.21 8.61 3.79
C ARG A 359 -15.82 7.72 4.96
N GLY A 360 -15.34 6.52 4.68
CA GLY A 360 -14.75 5.63 5.69
C GLY A 360 -13.62 4.80 5.12
N VAL A 361 -13.12 3.88 5.93
CA VAL A 361 -12.12 2.90 5.48
C VAL A 361 -12.70 1.52 5.67
N ILE A 362 -12.67 0.72 4.61
CA ILE A 362 -13.00 -0.70 4.68
C ILE A 362 -11.73 -1.52 4.55
N ARG A 363 -11.70 -2.67 5.23
CA ARG A 363 -10.72 -3.73 5.01
C ARG A 363 -11.38 -4.85 4.25
N CYS A 364 -10.77 -5.31 3.17
CA CYS A 364 -11.24 -6.46 2.41
C CYS A 364 -10.17 -7.55 2.35
N THR A 365 -10.56 -8.78 2.68
CA THR A 365 -9.72 -9.97 2.62
C THR A 365 -9.71 -10.51 1.20
N ILE A 366 -8.54 -10.52 0.56
CA ILE A 366 -8.36 -10.91 -0.84
C ILE A 366 -8.79 -12.37 -1.09
N PRO A 367 -8.35 -13.38 -0.31
CA PRO A 367 -8.72 -14.77 -0.58
C PRO A 367 -10.22 -15.09 -0.45
N THR A 368 -11.00 -14.31 0.31
CA THR A 368 -12.43 -14.61 0.58
C THR A 368 -13.39 -13.58 -0.03
N GLY A 369 -12.90 -12.39 -0.36
CA GLY A 369 -13.70 -11.25 -0.79
C GLY A 369 -14.49 -10.57 0.34
N ALA A 370 -14.41 -11.06 1.58
CA ALA A 370 -15.14 -10.49 2.71
C ALA A 370 -14.58 -9.11 3.07
N CYS A 371 -15.46 -8.20 3.50
CA CYS A 371 -15.07 -6.86 3.92
C CYS A 371 -15.70 -6.45 5.25
N GLU A 372 -15.02 -5.57 5.97
CA GLU A 372 -15.41 -4.99 7.25
C GLU A 372 -15.10 -3.49 7.27
N GLN A 373 -15.80 -2.71 8.11
CA GLN A 373 -15.50 -1.30 8.35
C GLN A 373 -14.31 -1.20 9.30
N ALA A 374 -13.13 -0.85 8.76
CA ALA A 374 -11.95 -0.57 9.57
C ALA A 374 -12.05 0.79 10.27
N LEU A 375 -12.64 1.78 9.60
CA LEU A 375 -13.06 3.06 10.18
C LEU A 375 -14.51 3.36 9.78
N PRO A 376 -15.32 3.94 10.69
CA PRO A 376 -16.71 4.26 10.40
C PRO A 376 -16.84 5.36 9.33
N LEU A 377 -17.96 5.37 8.62
CA LEU A 377 -18.31 6.46 7.72
C LEU A 377 -18.46 7.79 8.49
N THR A 378 -17.76 8.82 8.04
CA THR A 378 -17.68 10.13 8.69
C THR A 378 -17.56 11.26 7.66
N ARG A 379 -17.95 12.48 8.06
CA ARG A 379 -17.67 13.70 7.26
C ARG A 379 -16.28 14.27 7.52
N THR A 380 -15.60 13.76 8.53
CA THR A 380 -14.20 14.06 8.79
C THR A 380 -13.34 13.45 7.68
N GLU A 381 -12.29 14.14 7.27
CA GLU A 381 -11.33 13.61 6.30
C GLU A 381 -10.74 12.29 6.80
N VAL A 382 -10.60 11.31 5.90
CA VAL A 382 -9.94 10.04 6.18
C VAL A 382 -9.00 9.72 5.03
N MET A 383 -7.78 9.29 5.35
CA MET A 383 -6.76 8.91 4.36
C MET A 383 -5.94 7.72 4.87
N LEU A 384 -5.29 7.02 3.95
CA LEU A 384 -4.34 5.94 4.25
C LEU A 384 -2.92 6.42 3.90
N GLY A 385 -1.94 6.04 4.72
CA GLY A 385 -0.53 6.36 4.50
C GLY A 385 0.08 5.55 3.36
N LYS A 386 1.24 5.99 2.86
CA LYS A 386 2.00 5.36 1.77
C LYS A 386 3.33 4.76 2.18
#